data_AF-A0A7Y4X8U5-F1
#
_entry.id   AF-A0A7Y4X8U5-F1
#
_cell.length_a   1.000
_cell.length_b   1.000
_cell.length_c   1.000
_cell.angle_alpha   90.00
_cell.angle_beta   90.00
_cell.angle_gamma   90.00
#
_symmetry.space_group_name_H-M   'P 1'
#
loop_
_entity.id
_entity.type
_entity.pdbx_description
1 polymer ?
#
loop_
_entity_poly.entity_id
_entity_poly.type
_entity_poly.pdbx_seq_one_letter_code
_entity_poly.pdbx_strand_id
1 'polypeptide(L)'
;FMGAIMAIGVSVANAILLLTFAEQQRKAGLTANEAATTGARNRLRPIVMTACAMVAGMIPLALGLGEGGDQSAPLGRAVIGGLLASTAAVLFVLPALYAMAQRKVSAASASLHPDDVTAD
;
A
#
# COMPACT_ATOMS: atom_id res chain seq x y z
N PHE A 1 -16.47 14.20 2.13
CA PHE A 1 -15.28 14.32 1.24
C PHE A 1 -13.95 14.19 1.97
N MET A 2 -13.69 14.94 3.05
CA MET A 2 -12.39 14.89 3.77
C MET A 2 -11.92 13.47 4.14
N GLY A 3 -12.81 12.61 4.64
CA GLY A 3 -12.45 11.24 5.05
C GLY A 3 -12.01 10.35 3.89
N ALA A 4 -12.61 10.52 2.71
CA ALA A 4 -12.19 9.80 1.51
C ALA A 4 -10.81 10.26 1.04
N ILE A 5 -10.53 11.56 1.08
CA ILE A 5 -9.22 12.13 0.72
C ILE A 5 -8.13 11.58 1.65
N MET A 6 -8.38 11.52 2.96
CA MET A 6 -7.44 10.92 3.90
C MET A 6 -7.19 9.42 3.62
N ALA A 7 -8.26 8.65 3.36
CA ALA A 7 -8.13 7.24 3.02
C ALA A 7 -7.31 7.03 1.73
N ILE A 8 -7.50 7.88 0.71
CA ILE A 8 -6.71 7.86 -0.53
C ILE A 8 -5.23 8.15 -0.23
N GLY A 9 -4.93 9.18 0.56
CA GLY A 9 -3.54 9.52 0.91
C GLY A 9 -2.81 8.37 1.61
N VAL A 10 -3.45 7.73 2.58
CA VAL A 10 -2.91 6.55 3.27
C VAL A 10 -2.74 5.38 2.30
N SER A 11 -3.73 5.13 1.45
CA SER A 11 -3.67 4.07 0.44
C SER A 11 -2.48 4.25 -0.51
N VAL A 12 -2.26 5.47 -0.99
CA VAL A 12 -1.14 5.78 -1.91
C VAL A 12 0.20 5.61 -1.20
N ALA A 13 0.35 6.09 0.04
CA ALA A 13 1.57 5.90 0.81
C ALA A 13 1.90 4.41 1.02
N ASN A 14 0.89 3.61 1.38
CA ASN A 14 1.05 2.16 1.54
C ASN A 14 1.41 1.47 0.21
N ALA A 15 0.79 1.89 -0.90
CA ALA A 15 1.04 1.36 -2.23
C ALA A 15 2.45 1.66 -2.73
N ILE A 16 2.90 2.91 -2.62
CA ILE A 16 4.25 3.34 -3.04
C ILE A 16 5.29 2.51 -2.30
N LEU A 17 5.16 2.38 -0.98
CA LEU A 17 6.14 1.63 -0.20
C LEU A 17 6.16 0.14 -0.58
N LEU A 18 5.01 -0.49 -0.81
CA LEU A 18 4.97 -1.87 -1.29
C LEU A 18 5.65 -2.01 -2.65
N LEU A 19 5.34 -1.10 -3.57
CA LEU A 19 5.88 -1.11 -4.92
C LEU A 19 7.41 -0.92 -4.93
N THR A 20 7.92 0.01 -4.12
CA THR A 20 9.36 0.25 -3.99
C THR A 20 10.08 -0.98 -3.41
N PHE A 21 9.52 -1.63 -2.39
CA PHE A 21 10.10 -2.87 -1.84
C PHE A 21 10.05 -4.02 -2.85
N ALA A 22 8.95 -4.19 -3.58
CA ALA A 22 8.84 -5.19 -4.63
C ALA A 22 9.88 -4.92 -5.74
N GLU A 23 10.04 -3.67 -6.16
CA GLU A 23 11.03 -3.30 -7.18
C GLU A 23 12.47 -3.53 -6.71
N GLN A 24 12.77 -3.23 -5.45
CA GLN A 24 14.09 -3.51 -4.87
C GLN A 24 14.38 -5.01 -4.86
N GLN A 25 13.40 -5.85 -4.51
CA GLN A 25 13.50 -7.31 -4.55
C GLN A 25 13.68 -7.82 -5.99
N ARG A 26 12.98 -7.23 -6.97
CA ARG A 26 13.13 -7.57 -8.39
C ARG A 26 14.53 -7.23 -8.90
N LYS A 27 15.07 -6.07 -8.53
CA LYS A 27 16.46 -5.67 -8.83
C LYS A 27 17.50 -6.55 -8.17
N ALA A 28 17.18 -7.16 -7.03
CA ALA A 28 18.02 -8.16 -6.36
C ALA A 28 17.97 -9.55 -7.03
N GLY A 29 17.35 -9.68 -8.21
CA GLY A 29 17.34 -10.91 -9.01
C GLY A 29 16.09 -11.79 -8.86
N LEU A 30 15.11 -11.40 -8.03
CA LEU A 30 13.86 -12.15 -7.90
C LEU A 30 12.96 -11.95 -9.13
N THR A 31 12.21 -13.00 -9.48
CA THR A 31 11.20 -12.88 -10.53
C THR A 31 10.11 -11.89 -10.12
N ALA A 32 9.43 -11.26 -11.09
CA ALA A 32 8.38 -10.27 -10.81
C ALA A 32 7.29 -10.78 -9.84
N ASN A 33 6.98 -12.07 -9.87
CA ASN A 33 5.98 -12.69 -9.00
C ASN A 33 6.51 -12.93 -7.57
N GLU A 34 7.76 -13.39 -7.44
CA GLU A 34 8.41 -13.57 -6.13
C GLU A 34 8.69 -12.23 -5.46
N ALA A 35 9.08 -11.23 -6.24
CA ALA A 35 9.28 -9.86 -5.77
C ALA A 35 7.96 -9.24 -5.27
N ALA A 36 6.85 -9.44 -6.00
CA ALA A 36 5.51 -8.99 -5.59
C ALA A 36 5.07 -9.62 -4.27
N THR A 37 5.19 -10.95 -4.16
CA THR A 37 4.75 -11.70 -2.97
C THR A 37 5.63 -11.42 -1.76
N THR A 38 6.95 -11.33 -1.94
CA THR A 38 7.90 -10.99 -0.87
C THR A 38 7.70 -9.56 -0.39
N GLY A 39 7.54 -8.61 -1.32
CA GLY A 39 7.21 -7.22 -1.00
C GLY A 39 5.90 -7.10 -0.22
N ALA A 40 4.85 -7.79 -0.67
CA ALA A 40 3.56 -7.82 0.03
C ALA A 40 3.67 -8.40 1.45
N ARG A 41 4.41 -9.51 1.61
CA ARG A 41 4.59 -10.17 2.92
C ARG A 41 5.34 -9.29 3.92
N ASN A 42 6.38 -8.60 3.47
CA ASN A 42 7.17 -7.70 4.32
C ASN A 42 6.37 -6.46 4.75
N ARG A 43 5.44 -6.01 3.91
CA ARG A 43 4.62 -4.82 4.19
C ARG A 43 3.30 -5.14 4.89
N LEU A 44 2.86 -6.38 4.88
CA LEU A 44 1.62 -6.83 5.52
C LEU A 44 1.54 -6.40 6.99
N ARG A 45 2.58 -6.69 7.78
CA ARG A 45 2.64 -6.31 9.20
C ARG A 45 2.55 -4.78 9.41
N PRO A 46 3.41 -3.96 8.77
CA PRO A 46 3.30 -2.51 8.84
C PRO A 46 1.94 -1.93 8.39
N ILE A 47 1.39 -2.41 7.28
CA ILE A 47 0.12 -1.90 6.73
C ILE A 47 -1.05 -2.22 7.67
N VAL A 48 -1.11 -3.46 8.18
CA VAL A 48 -2.16 -3.85 9.13
C VAL A 48 -2.01 -3.07 10.43
N MET A 49 -0.79 -2.88 10.94
CA MET A 49 -0.54 -2.09 12.14
C MET A 49 -1.08 -0.66 12.02
N THR A 50 -0.80 0.03 10.91
CA THR A 50 -1.27 1.40 10.70
C THR A 50 -2.77 1.47 10.49
N ALA A 51 -3.34 0.52 9.75
CA ALA A 51 -4.79 0.41 9.56
C ALA A 51 -5.52 0.21 10.90
N CYS A 52 -5.06 -0.72 11.73
CA CYS A 52 -5.64 -0.97 13.05
C CYS A 52 -5.54 0.25 13.97
N ALA A 53 -4.38 0.91 14.02
CA ALA A 53 -4.19 2.11 14.83
C ALA A 53 -5.13 3.25 14.42
N MET A 54 -5.26 3.50 13.12
CA MET A 54 -6.17 4.52 12.60
C MET A 54 -7.64 4.16 12.84
N VAL A 55 -8.03 2.91 12.60
CA VAL A 55 -9.41 2.47 12.89
C VAL A 55 -9.72 2.68 14.37
N ALA A 56 -8.84 2.23 15.28
CA ALA A 56 -9.02 2.40 16.72
C ALA A 56 -9.16 3.89 17.12
N GLY A 57 -8.31 4.76 16.59
CA GLY A 57 -8.39 6.20 16.84
C GLY A 57 -9.67 6.86 16.30
N MET A 58 -10.26 6.29 15.24
CA MET A 58 -11.47 6.81 14.60
C MET A 58 -12.77 6.22 15.19
N ILE A 59 -12.71 5.18 16.02
CA ILE A 59 -13.89 4.59 16.68
C ILE A 59 -14.73 5.63 17.45
N PRO A 60 -14.19 6.43 18.38
CA PRO A 60 -15.01 7.37 19.15
C PRO A 60 -15.64 8.44 18.25
N LEU A 61 -14.90 8.88 17.23
CA LEU A 61 -15.38 9.83 16.23
C LEU A 61 -16.52 9.24 15.39
N ALA A 62 -16.38 8.00 14.91
CA ALA A 62 -17.37 7.30 14.10
C ALA A 62 -18.67 6.99 14.86
N LEU A 63 -18.56 6.80 16.17
CA LEU A 63 -19.69 6.66 17.11
C LEU A 63 -20.37 8.00 17.42
N GLY A 64 -19.75 9.14 17.06
CA GLY A 64 -20.31 10.46 17.31
C GLY A 64 -20.30 10.86 18.78
N LEU A 65 -19.35 10.33 19.57
CA LEU A 65 -19.23 10.63 21.00
C LEU A 65 -18.60 12.04 21.17
N GLY A 66 -19.44 13.05 21.41
CA GLY A 66 -19.00 14.43 21.69
C GLY A 66 -19.94 15.50 21.12
N GLU A 67 -19.74 16.76 21.51
CA GLU A 67 -20.44 17.90 20.91
C GLU A 67 -20.13 18.00 19.41
N GLY A 68 -21.15 18.09 18.56
CA GLY A 68 -21.00 18.05 17.10
C GLY A 68 -20.74 16.65 16.52
N GLY A 69 -20.97 15.59 17.30
CA GLY A 69 -20.79 14.20 16.90
C GLY A 69 -21.56 13.80 15.63
N ASP A 70 -22.76 14.36 15.41
CA ASP A 70 -23.57 14.09 14.22
C ASP A 70 -22.89 14.57 12.92
N GLN A 71 -22.09 15.63 12.99
CA GLN A 71 -21.36 16.17 11.84
C GLN A 71 -20.03 15.43 11.62
N SER A 72 -19.41 14.94 12.69
CA SER A 72 -18.09 14.28 12.64
C SER A 72 -18.17 12.76 12.47
N ALA A 73 -19.28 12.12 12.84
CA ALA A 73 -19.47 10.68 12.69
C ALA A 73 -19.38 10.17 11.23
N PRO A 74 -19.97 10.86 10.23
CA PRO A 74 -19.80 10.48 8.83
C PRO A 74 -18.32 10.51 8.38
N LEU A 75 -17.51 11.41 8.94
CA LEU A 75 -16.09 11.50 8.65
C LEU A 75 -15.35 10.25 9.12
N GLY A 76 -15.52 9.87 10.39
CA GLY A 76 -14.89 8.69 10.97
C GLY A 76 -15.28 7.40 10.23
N ARG A 77 -16.57 7.24 9.90
CA ARG A 77 -17.09 6.08 9.15
C ARG A 77 -16.48 5.98 7.75
N ALA A 78 -16.37 7.10 7.04
CA ALA A 78 -15.77 7.14 5.70
C ALA A 78 -14.29 6.73 5.72
N VAL A 79 -13.53 7.18 6.73
CA VAL A 79 -12.11 6.83 6.89
C VAL A 79 -11.95 5.34 7.19
N ILE A 80 -12.70 4.81 8.16
CA ILE A 80 -12.65 3.39 8.53
C ILE A 80 -12.97 2.50 7.31
N GLY A 81 -14.08 2.80 6.61
CA GLY A 81 -14.45 2.06 5.40
C GLY A 81 -13.40 2.14 4.30
N GLY A 82 -12.87 3.34 4.05
CA GLY A 82 -11.82 3.56 3.06
C GLY A 82 -10.50 2.88 3.39
N LEU A 83 -10.08 2.86 4.66
CA LEU A 83 -8.87 2.18 5.11
C LEU A 83 -9.00 0.66 4.97
N LEU A 84 -10.14 0.07 5.34
CA LEU A 84 -10.36 -1.36 5.20
C LEU A 84 -10.34 -1.79 3.74
N ALA A 85 -11.08 -1.06 2.88
CA ALA A 85 -11.13 -1.35 1.45
C ALA A 85 -9.77 -1.16 0.77
N SER A 86 -9.07 -0.07 1.06
CA SER A 86 -7.73 0.20 0.51
C SER A 86 -6.69 -0.79 0.99
N THR A 87 -6.72 -1.20 2.26
CA THR A 87 -5.79 -2.21 2.79
C THR A 87 -5.94 -3.53 2.05
N ALA A 88 -7.17 -3.99 1.83
CA ALA A 88 -7.42 -5.17 1.01
C ALA A 88 -6.92 -4.98 -0.44
N ALA A 89 -7.21 -3.84 -1.06
CA ALA A 89 -6.74 -3.55 -2.41
C ALA A 89 -5.20 -3.54 -2.52
N VAL A 90 -4.50 -2.91 -1.59
CA VAL A 90 -3.03 -2.84 -1.58
C VAL A 90 -2.39 -4.21 -1.35
N LEU A 91 -3.02 -5.08 -0.56
CA LEU A 91 -2.44 -6.41 -0.27
C LEU A 91 -2.77 -7.48 -1.31
N PHE A 92 -3.93 -7.40 -1.96
CA PHE A 92 -4.37 -8.42 -2.93
C PHE A 92 -4.27 -7.95 -4.38
N VAL A 93 -4.74 -6.74 -4.67
CA VAL A 93 -4.84 -6.23 -6.05
C VAL A 93 -3.48 -5.70 -6.51
N LEU A 94 -2.78 -4.93 -5.67
CA LEU A 94 -1.52 -4.29 -6.06
C LEU A 94 -0.40 -5.29 -6.41
N PRO A 95 -0.17 -6.40 -5.67
CA PRO A 95 0.86 -7.36 -6.03
C PRO A 95 0.54 -8.08 -7.35
N ALA A 96 -0.74 -8.40 -7.58
CA ALA A 96 -1.19 -9.01 -8.83
C ALA A 96 -0.99 -8.07 -10.02
N LEU A 97 -1.36 -6.79 -9.87
CA LEU A 97 -1.14 -5.76 -10.89
C LEU A 97 0.35 -5.56 -11.17
N TYR A 98 1.18 -5.51 -10.13
CA TYR A 98 2.63 -5.39 -10.27
C TYR A 98 3.22 -6.59 -11.03
N ALA A 99 2.87 -7.82 -10.64
CA ALA A 99 3.33 -9.03 -11.31
C ALA A 99 2.89 -9.06 -12.79
N MET A 100 1.65 -8.65 -13.10
CA MET A 100 1.16 -8.56 -14.47
C MET A 100 1.89 -7.50 -15.30
N ALA A 101 2.12 -6.32 -14.72
CA ALA A 101 2.80 -5.21 -15.39
C ALA A 101 4.27 -5.55 -15.67
N GLN A 102 4.99 -6.06 -14.67
CA GLN A 102 6.40 -6.40 -14.79
C GLN A 102 6.66 -7.68 -15.58
N ARG A 103 5.68 -8.57 -15.74
CA ARG A 103 5.81 -9.77 -16.60
C ARG A 103 6.05 -9.42 -18.07
N LYS A 104 5.65 -8.23 -18.53
CA LYS A 104 5.88 -7.75 -19.90
C LYS A 104 7.16 -6.92 -20.05
N VAL A 105 7.82 -6.56 -18.95
CA VAL A 105 8.99 -5.69 -18.93
C VAL A 105 10.23 -6.56 -18.71
N SER A 106 11.16 -6.54 -19.66
CA SER A 106 12.43 -7.25 -19.51
C SER A 106 13.16 -6.75 -18.27
N ALA A 107 13.70 -7.66 -17.45
CA ALA A 107 14.57 -7.32 -16.33
C ALA A 107 15.91 -6.71 -16.80
N ALA A 108 16.21 -6.80 -18.10
CA ALA A 108 17.33 -6.09 -18.70
C ALA A 108 17.07 -4.58 -18.63
N SER A 109 17.73 -3.95 -17.67
CA SER A 109 17.97 -2.52 -17.64
C SER A 109 18.50 -2.09 -19.01
N ALA A 110 17.71 -1.36 -19.81
CA ALA A 110 18.23 -0.66 -20.98
C ALA A 110 19.03 0.58 -20.53
N SER A 111 19.80 0.46 -19.45
CA SER A 111 20.65 1.51 -18.93
C SER A 111 22.07 1.24 -19.41
N LEU A 112 22.66 2.28 -19.98
CA LEU A 112 24.09 2.38 -20.29
C LEU A 112 24.86 2.90 -19.06
N HIS A 113 24.34 2.71 -17.84
CA HIS A 113 25.01 3.22 -16.65
C HIS A 113 26.22 2.31 -16.35
N PRO A 114 27.45 2.87 -16.28
CA PRO A 114 28.68 2.10 -16.12
C PRO A 114 28.79 1.36 -14.76
N ASP A 115 27.84 1.55 -13.84
CA ASP A 115 27.77 0.89 -12.53
C ASP A 115 26.86 -0.36 -12.51
N ASP A 116 26.16 -0.68 -13.61
CA ASP A 116 25.33 -1.91 -13.75
C ASP A 116 26.19 -3.17 -14.04
N VAL A 117 27.50 -3.15 -13.70
CA VAL A 117 28.42 -4.28 -13.89
C VAL A 117 28.02 -5.42 -12.95
N THR A 118 27.39 -6.43 -13.53
CA THR A 118 27.43 -7.80 -13.01
C THR A 118 28.90 -8.19 -12.84
N ALA A 119 29.31 -8.35 -11.59
CA ALA A 119 30.41 -9.24 -11.26
C ALA A 119 30.01 -10.65 -11.72
N ASP A 120 30.88 -11.21 -12.56
CA ASP A 120 30.91 -12.56 -13.14
C ASP A 120 29.86 -12.94 -14.21
#